data_AF-A0A9E3VJM4-F1
#
_entry.id   AF-A0A9E3VJM4-F1
#
_cell.length_a   1.000
_cell.length_b   1.000
_cell.length_c   1.000
_cell.angle_alpha   90.00
_cell.angle_beta   90.00
_cell.angle_gamma   90.00
#
_symmetry.space_group_name_H-M   'P 1'
#
loop_
_entity.id
_entity.type
_entity.pdbx_description
1 polymer ?
#
loop_
_entity_poly.entity_id
_entity_poly.type
_entity_poly.pdbx_seq_one_letter_code
_entity_poly.pdbx_strand_id
1 'polypeptide(L)'
;MSRRIQSRREFIRNSLAVSTLAGTSSVACAHGRARHARPNILFVYTDDQAPWSLGCYGNTYAHTPNLDRLSTESVMLTNSFV
;
A
#
# COMPACT_ATOMS: atom_id res chain seq x y z
N MET A 1 -46.67 -3.28 1.46
CA MET A 1 -45.29 -3.12 2.01
C MET A 1 -44.29 -3.06 0.86
N SER A 2 -44.21 -1.93 0.15
CA SER A 2 -43.38 -1.78 -1.07
C SER A 2 -42.13 -0.97 -0.74
N ARG A 3 -40.95 -1.61 -0.75
CA ARG A 3 -39.66 -0.95 -0.50
C ARG A 3 -39.33 -0.08 -1.71
N ARG A 4 -39.34 1.25 -1.54
CA ARG A 4 -38.84 2.18 -2.57
C ARG A 4 -37.33 1.96 -2.70
N ILE A 5 -36.92 1.41 -3.85
CA ILE A 5 -35.51 1.29 -4.23
C ILE A 5 -35.01 2.71 -4.50
N GLN A 6 -34.18 3.28 -3.62
CA GLN A 6 -33.60 4.60 -3.85
C GLN A 6 -32.54 4.53 -4.96
N SER A 7 -32.71 5.39 -5.96
CA SER A 7 -31.84 5.47 -7.13
C SER A 7 -30.50 6.13 -6.77
N ARG A 8 -29.39 5.62 -7.34
CA ARG A 8 -28.01 6.12 -7.14
C ARG A 8 -27.87 7.65 -7.28
N ARG A 9 -28.76 8.26 -8.07
CA ARG A 9 -28.82 9.71 -8.31
C ARG A 9 -29.25 10.51 -7.06
N GLU A 10 -30.10 9.94 -6.22
CA GLU A 10 -30.61 10.57 -5.00
C GLU A 10 -29.56 10.55 -3.88
N PHE A 11 -28.77 9.46 -3.80
CA PHE A 11 -27.62 9.35 -2.90
C PHE A 11 -26.55 10.40 -3.19
N ILE A 12 -26.19 10.59 -4.48
CA ILE A 12 -25.21 11.61 -4.89
C ILE A 12 -25.69 13.02 -4.53
N ARG A 13 -27.00 13.29 -4.69
CA ARG A 13 -27.59 14.60 -4.39
C ARG A 13 -27.59 14.91 -2.89
N ASN A 14 -27.81 13.92 -2.03
CA ASN A 14 -27.74 14.10 -0.58
C ASN A 14 -26.31 14.14 -0.03
N SER A 15 -25.35 13.46 -0.67
CA SER A 15 -23.94 13.49 -0.23
C SER A 15 -23.25 14.84 -0.47
N LEU A 16 -23.69 15.61 -1.46
CA LEU A 16 -23.14 16.95 -1.75
C LEU A 16 -23.65 18.04 -0.78
N ALA A 17 -24.74 17.79 -0.07
CA ALA A 17 -25.34 18.77 0.85
C ALA A 17 -24.74 18.74 2.27
N VAL A 18 -23.91 17.74 2.59
CA VAL A 18 -23.33 17.55 3.94
C VAL A 18 -21.90 18.12 4.05
N SER A 19 -21.28 18.53 2.95
CA SER A 19 -19.84 18.90 2.94
C SER A 19 -19.53 20.40 3.08
N THR A 20 -20.52 21.30 3.21
CA THR A 20 -20.27 22.75 3.11
C THR A 20 -20.23 23.55 4.42
N LEU A 21 -20.31 22.96 5.62
CA LEU A 21 -20.41 23.73 6.88
C LEU A 21 -19.53 23.28 8.06
N ALA A 22 -18.39 22.63 7.82
CA ALA A 22 -17.43 22.38 8.90
C ALA A 22 -15.98 22.59 8.46
N GLY A 23 -15.46 23.78 8.75
CA GLY A 23 -14.05 23.94 9.08
C GLY A 23 -13.13 24.39 7.95
N THR A 24 -13.21 25.67 7.59
CA THR A 24 -12.04 26.43 7.16
C THR A 24 -11.01 26.46 8.29
N SER A 25 -10.13 25.47 8.34
CA SER A 25 -8.85 25.56 9.05
C SER A 25 -7.78 25.44 7.99
N SER A 26 -7.20 26.57 7.61
CA SER A 26 -5.97 26.59 6.84
C SER A 26 -4.87 25.99 7.71
N VAL A 27 -4.73 24.66 7.67
CA VAL A 27 -3.51 24.00 8.10
C VAL A 27 -2.53 24.29 6.98
N ALA A 28 -1.87 25.44 7.07
CA ALA A 28 -0.59 25.64 6.41
C ALA A 28 0.36 24.61 7.02
N CYS A 29 0.35 23.40 6.46
CA CYS A 29 1.41 22.43 6.66
C CYS A 29 2.67 23.11 6.13
N ALA A 30 3.41 23.74 7.04
CA ALA A 30 4.82 24.00 6.88
C ALA A 30 5.47 22.64 6.61
N HIS A 31 5.50 22.26 5.33
CA HIS A 31 6.40 21.24 4.83
C HIS A 31 7.78 21.85 5.01
N GLY A 32 8.32 21.71 6.23
CA GLY A 32 9.74 21.85 6.45
C GLY A 32 10.39 21.05 5.34
N ARG A 33 11.19 21.73 4.52
CA ARG A 33 12.02 21.08 3.51
C ARG A 33 12.98 20.19 4.28
N ALA A 34 12.53 18.97 4.59
CA ALA A 34 13.42 17.88 4.90
C ALA A 34 14.33 17.82 3.69
N ARG A 35 15.60 18.13 3.91
CA ARG A 35 16.65 17.90 2.93
C ARG A 35 16.55 16.41 2.64
N HIS A 36 15.90 16.06 1.53
CA HIS A 36 15.71 14.67 1.15
C HIS A 36 17.11 14.10 1.00
N ALA A 37 17.58 13.45 2.06
CA ALA A 37 18.82 12.71 2.04
C ALA A 37 18.64 11.72 0.90
N ARG A 38 19.51 11.81 -0.11
CA ARG A 38 19.45 10.92 -1.27
C ARG A 38 19.56 9.50 -0.69
N PRO A 39 18.54 8.64 -0.86
CA PRO A 39 18.61 7.30 -0.30
C PRO A 39 19.75 6.55 -0.98
N ASN A 40 20.41 5.67 -0.22
CA ASN A 40 21.33 4.71 -0.80
C ASN A 40 20.51 3.56 -1.39
N ILE A 41 20.86 3.12 -2.60
CA ILE A 41 20.20 2.00 -3.27
C ILE A 41 21.15 0.82 -3.24
N LEU A 42 20.73 -0.29 -2.63
CA LEU A 42 21.42 -1.57 -2.66
C LEU A 42 20.61 -2.53 -3.52
N PHE A 43 21.19 -2.99 -4.63
CA PHE A 43 20.58 -4.00 -5.50
C PHE A 43 21.26 -5.34 -5.28
N VAL A 44 20.49 -6.34 -4.86
CA VAL A 44 20.96 -7.71 -4.62
C VAL A 44 20.27 -8.63 -5.61
N TYR A 45 21.06 -9.42 -6.34
CA TYR A 45 20.58 -10.38 -7.33
C TYR A 45 21.22 -11.75 -7.04
N THR A 46 20.43 -12.80 -7.22
CA THR A 46 20.80 -14.19 -6.95
C THR A 46 20.59 -15.01 -8.21
N ASP A 47 21.54 -15.89 -8.53
CA ASP A 47 21.45 -16.78 -9.68
C ASP A 47 20.51 -17.95 -9.42
N ASP A 48 19.73 -18.36 -10.43
CA ASP A 48 18.76 -19.47 -10.42
C ASP A 48 17.79 -19.52 -9.21
N GLN A 49 17.55 -18.39 -8.54
CA GLN A 49 16.67 -18.34 -7.37
C GLN A 49 15.21 -18.19 -7.78
N ALA A 50 14.47 -19.29 -7.72
CA ALA A 50 13.04 -19.31 -7.99
C ALA A 50 12.19 -18.99 -6.74
N PRO A 51 10.90 -18.59 -6.88
CA PRO A 51 10.04 -18.27 -5.74
C PRO A 51 9.93 -19.41 -4.72
N TRP A 52 9.84 -20.65 -5.18
CA TRP A 52 9.75 -21.83 -4.32
C TRP A 52 11.03 -22.13 -3.54
N SER A 53 12.14 -21.42 -3.75
CA SER A 53 13.39 -21.61 -3.00
C SER A 53 13.44 -20.85 -1.66
N LEU A 54 12.46 -19.99 -1.39
CA LEU A 54 12.45 -19.09 -0.23
C LEU A 54 11.32 -19.42 0.76
N GLY A 55 11.60 -19.23 2.05
CA GLY A 55 10.62 -19.44 3.13
C GLY A 55 9.43 -18.48 3.03
N CYS A 56 9.67 -17.21 2.74
CA CYS A 56 8.64 -16.17 2.60
C CYS A 56 7.64 -16.40 1.46
N TYR A 57 7.95 -17.27 0.50
CA TYR A 57 7.03 -17.69 -0.55
C TYR A 57 6.30 -19.01 -0.22
N GLY A 58 6.45 -19.52 1.00
CA GLY A 58 5.71 -20.68 1.53
C GLY A 58 6.50 -21.99 1.54
N ASN A 59 7.80 -22.00 1.24
CA ASN A 59 8.61 -23.21 1.34
C ASN A 59 9.00 -23.51 2.80
N THR A 60 8.49 -24.63 3.35
CA THR A 60 8.77 -25.05 4.74
C THR A 60 10.17 -25.64 4.94
N TYR A 61 10.87 -26.02 3.88
CA TYR A 61 12.23 -26.57 3.93
C TYR A 61 13.32 -25.51 3.74
N ALA A 62 12.97 -24.35 3.19
CA ALA A 62 13.92 -23.25 2.98
C ALA A 62 14.20 -22.53 4.30
N HIS A 63 15.47 -22.49 4.71
CA HIS A 63 15.91 -21.77 5.90
C HIS A 63 16.51 -20.40 5.50
N THR A 64 15.65 -19.38 5.38
CA THR A 64 16.02 -18.04 4.87
C THR A 64 15.65 -16.90 5.82
N PRO A 65 16.05 -16.94 7.10
CA PRO A 65 15.51 -16.05 8.14
C PRO A 65 15.71 -14.55 7.86
N ASN A 66 16.81 -14.17 7.20
CA ASN A 66 17.08 -12.78 6.85
C ASN A 66 16.19 -12.26 5.72
N LEU A 67 15.96 -13.07 4.69
CA LEU A 67 15.06 -12.72 3.58
C LEU A 67 13.60 -12.78 4.04
N ASP A 68 13.25 -13.71 4.92
CA ASP A 68 11.92 -13.82 5.49
C ASP A 68 11.58 -12.59 6.36
N ARG A 69 12.53 -12.14 7.19
CA ARG A 69 12.40 -10.88 7.93
C ARG A 69 12.24 -9.68 6.99
N LEU A 70 13.08 -9.59 5.95
CA LEU A 70 12.98 -8.51 4.96
C LEU A 70 11.62 -8.50 4.26
N SER A 71 11.06 -9.67 3.97
CA SER A 71 9.74 -9.78 3.33
C SER A 71 8.61 -9.19 4.17
N THR A 72 8.73 -9.24 5.50
CA THR A 72 7.74 -8.68 6.45
C THR A 72 7.88 -7.15 6.59
N GLU A 73 9.08 -6.63 6.41
CA GLU A 73 9.40 -5.19 6.52
C GLU A 73 9.31 -4.45 5.17
N SER A 74 9.08 -5.17 4.07
CA SER A 74 9.16 -4.66 2.69
C SER A 74 7.90 -4.94 1.87
N VAL A 75 7.86 -4.42 0.65
CA VAL A 75 6.85 -4.80 -0.34
C VAL A 75 7.36 -6.00 -1.13
N MET A 76 6.56 -7.06 -1.16
CA MET A 76 6.85 -8.30 -1.91
C MET A 76 6.16 -8.25 -3.29
N LEU A 77 6.90 -8.62 -4.33
CA LEU A 77 6.37 -8.77 -5.69
C LEU A 77 5.98 -10.23 -5.93
N THR A 78 4.72 -10.58 -5.67
CA THR A 78 4.25 -11.97 -5.77
C THR A 78 4.10 -12.47 -7.21
N ASN A 79 3.98 -11.56 -8.19
CA ASN A 79 3.84 -11.86 -9.62
C ASN A 79 4.94 -11.14 -10.42
N SER A 80 6.18 -11.56 -10.22
CA SER A 80 7.34 -11.08 -10.99
C SER A 80 7.67 -12.04 -12.12
N PHE A 81 7.91 -11.51 -13.32
CA PHE A 81 8.30 -12.27 -14.52
C PHE A 81 9.72 -11.89 -14.94
N VAL A 82 10.40 -12.81 -15.63
CA VAL A 82 11.73 -12.61 -16.23
C VAL A 82 11.59 -12.29 -17.71
#